data_AF-A0A0F8YK73-F1
#
_entry.id   AF-A0A0F8YK73-F1
#
_cell.length_a   1.000
_cell.length_b   1.000
_cell.length_c   1.000
_cell.angle_alpha   90.00
_cell.angle_beta   90.00
_cell.angle_gamma   90.00
#
_symmetry.space_group_name_H-M   'P 1'
#
loop_
_entity.id
_entity.type
_entity.pdbx_description
1 polymer ?
#
loop_
_entity_poly.entity_id
_entity_poly.type
_entity_poly.pdbx_seq_one_letter_code
_entity_poly.pdbx_strand_id
1 'polypeptide(L)' 'FSGNLISSGYIQVRTSTDAALNAVGDAINTAAGKVQGSMVYNTDTDNPVYAAGNAAADIWVDGAGATANSPI' A
#
# COMPACT_ATOMS: atom_id res chain seq x y z
N PHE A 1 13.36 4.76 -21.27
CA PHE A 1 13.24 3.89 -20.09
C PHE A 1 12.98 2.47 -20.55
N SER A 2 13.98 1.58 -20.51
CA SER A 2 13.76 0.16 -20.80
C SER A 2 13.54 -0.56 -19.46
N GLY A 3 12.27 -0.76 -19.10
CA GLY A 3 11.92 -1.61 -17.98
C GLY A 3 12.04 -3.07 -18.41
N ASN A 4 12.67 -3.91 -17.59
CA ASN A 4 12.61 -5.36 -17.76
C ASN A 4 11.19 -5.81 -17.41
N LEU A 5 10.30 -5.77 -18.41
CA LEU A 5 8.94 -6.25 -18.29
C LEU A 5 8.99 -7.77 -18.10
N ILE A 6 8.31 -8.27 -17.09
CA ILE A 6 8.27 -9.70 -16.80
C ILE A 6 7.63 -10.40 -18.01
N SER A 7 8.43 -11.15 -18.77
CA SER A 7 8.02 -11.80 -20.03
C SER A 7 7.04 -12.96 -19.81
N SER A 8 7.03 -13.53 -18.60
CA SER A 8 6.09 -14.57 -18.17
C SER A 8 6.09 -14.67 -16.64
N GLY A 9 4.91 -14.80 -16.02
CA GLY A 9 4.72 -14.95 -14.57
C GLY A 9 3.58 -14.10 -14.00
N TYR A 10 3.37 -14.19 -12.68
CA TYR A 10 2.47 -13.31 -11.92
C TYR A 10 3.28 -12.47 -10.94
N ILE A 11 2.84 -11.23 -10.69
CA ILE A 11 3.35 -10.40 -9.61
C ILE A 11 2.52 -10.72 -8.37
N GLN A 12 3.17 -11.21 -7.31
CA GLN A 12 2.50 -11.34 -6.02
C GLN A 12 2.36 -9.95 -5.39
N VAL A 13 1.11 -9.53 -5.19
CA VAL A 13 0.78 -8.27 -4.52
C VAL A 13 0.84 -8.47 -3.01
N ARG A 14 1.41 -7.50 -2.28
CA ARG A 14 1.34 -7.48 -0.82
C ARG A 14 -0.11 -7.22 -0.40
N THR A 15 -0.61 -8.02 0.53
CA THR A 15 -1.95 -7.88 1.10
C THR A 15 -1.86 -7.40 2.55
N SER A 16 -2.89 -6.70 3.02
CA SER A 16 -3.00 -6.26 4.41
C SER A 16 -4.48 -6.05 4.80
N THR A 17 -4.73 -5.80 6.08
CA THR A 17 -6.06 -5.51 6.65
C THR A 17 -6.15 -4.04 7.05
N ASP A 18 -7.35 -3.54 7.29
CA ASP A 18 -7.56 -2.19 7.82
C ASP A 18 -6.83 -1.98 9.14
N ALA A 19 -6.82 -3.00 10.01
CA ALA A 19 -6.16 -2.91 11.31
C ALA A 19 -4.65 -2.64 11.18
N ALA A 20 -3.97 -3.36 10.28
CA ALA A 20 -2.54 -3.17 10.04
C ALA A 20 -2.27 -1.86 9.30
N LEU A 21 -3.07 -1.53 8.28
CA LEU A 21 -2.92 -0.29 7.51
C LEU A 21 -3.14 0.96 8.38
N ASN A 22 -4.03 0.92 9.36
CA ASN A 22 -4.30 2.03 10.28
C ASN A 22 -3.37 2.06 11.52
N ALA A 23 -2.51 1.06 11.73
CA ALA A 23 -1.58 1.04 12.85
C ALA A 23 -0.21 1.62 12.43
N VAL A 24 0.16 2.81 12.92
CA VAL A 24 1.39 3.50 12.49
C VAL A 24 2.67 2.68 12.77
N GLY A 25 2.64 1.85 13.82
CA GLY A 25 3.73 0.96 14.21
C GLY A 25 3.79 -0.37 13.46
N ASP A 26 2.80 -0.67 12.61
CA ASP A 26 2.80 -1.91 11.84
C ASP A 26 3.91 -1.90 10.78
N ALA A 27 4.48 -3.08 10.51
CA ALA A 27 5.54 -3.25 9.53
C ALA A 27 5.15 -2.73 8.13
N ILE A 28 3.87 -2.80 7.75
CA ILE A 28 3.37 -2.28 6.47
C ILE A 28 3.56 -0.78 6.34
N ASN A 29 3.54 -0.05 7.45
CA ASN A 29 3.71 1.41 7.52
C ASN A 29 5.17 1.85 7.69
N THR A 30 6.11 0.92 7.91
CA THR A 30 7.54 1.26 8.02
C THR A 30 8.16 1.61 6.66
N ALA A 31 9.33 2.23 6.64
CA ALA A 31 10.05 2.57 5.40
C ALA A 31 10.34 1.37 4.47
N ALA A 32 10.37 0.14 5.02
CA ALA A 32 10.50 -1.08 4.22
C ALA A 32 9.15 -1.51 3.58
N GLY A 33 8.04 -1.17 4.25
CA GLY A 33 6.68 -1.49 3.82
C GLY A 33 6.04 -0.41 2.94
N LYS A 34 6.45 0.85 3.10
CA LYS A 34 5.74 2.02 2.59
C LYS A 34 6.65 2.94 1.80
N VAL A 35 6.38 3.02 0.52
CA VAL A 35 6.97 3.96 -0.44
C VAL A 35 5.82 4.61 -1.20
N GLN A 36 5.89 5.92 -1.45
CA GLN A 36 4.88 6.68 -2.17
C GLN A 36 4.53 6.00 -3.50
N GLY A 37 3.24 5.83 -3.76
CA GLY A 37 2.71 5.16 -4.95
C GLY A 37 2.79 3.63 -4.90
N SER A 38 3.39 3.03 -3.85
CA SER A 38 3.35 1.58 -3.65
C SER A 38 1.91 1.13 -3.36
N MET A 39 1.54 -0.02 -3.94
CA MET A 39 0.20 -0.60 -3.83
C MET A 39 0.20 -1.75 -2.83
N VAL A 40 -0.86 -1.80 -2.03
CA VAL A 40 -1.21 -2.93 -1.14
C VAL A 40 -2.66 -3.29 -1.41
N TYR A 41 -2.98 -4.58 -1.46
CA TYR A 41 -4.37 -5.03 -1.54
C TYR A 41 -4.96 -5.15 -0.14
N ASN A 42 -6.00 -4.36 0.16
CA ASN A 42 -6.71 -4.42 1.43
C ASN A 42 -7.76 -5.52 1.37
N THR A 43 -7.58 -6.57 2.17
CA THR A 43 -8.45 -7.76 2.18
C THR A 43 -9.76 -7.55 2.91
N ASP A 44 -9.91 -6.49 3.70
CA ASP A 44 -11.16 -6.20 4.41
C ASP A 44 -12.16 -5.46 3.51
N THR A 45 -11.65 -4.65 2.58
CA THR A 45 -12.45 -3.84 1.65
C THR A 45 -12.44 -4.35 0.22
N ASP A 46 -11.67 -5.40 -0.07
CA ASP A 46 -11.45 -5.96 -1.41
C ASP A 46 -11.00 -4.92 -2.45
N ASN A 47 -10.18 -3.97 -2.02
CA ASN A 47 -9.71 -2.88 -2.87
C ASN A 47 -8.20 -2.65 -2.75
N PRO A 48 -7.52 -2.26 -3.85
CA PRO A 48 -6.15 -1.78 -3.77
C PRO A 48 -6.12 -0.40 -3.10
N VAL A 49 -5.12 -0.20 -2.25
CA VAL A 49 -4.78 1.09 -1.65
C VAL A 49 -3.33 1.46 -1.97
N TYR A 50 -3.05 2.74 -2.02
CA TYR A 50 -1.78 3.31 -2.44
C TYR A 50 -1.22 4.25 -1.38
N ALA A 51 0.06 4.15 -1.09
CA ALA A 51 0.69 5.05 -0.13
C ALA A 51 0.75 6.48 -0.69
N ALA A 52 0.14 7.44 0.00
CA ALA A 52 0.19 8.85 -0.41
C ALA A 52 1.57 9.48 -0.19
N GLY A 53 2.34 8.93 0.74
CA GLY A 53 3.71 9.37 1.06
C GLY A 53 4.56 8.26 1.69
N ASN A 54 5.76 8.63 2.13
CA ASN A 54 6.78 7.70 2.64
C ASN A 54 6.80 7.60 4.17
N ALA A 55 6.17 8.54 4.88
CA ALA A 55 6.14 8.52 6.33
C ALA A 55 5.16 7.47 6.84
N ALA A 56 5.43 6.89 8.01
CA ALA A 56 4.56 5.88 8.59
C ALA A 56 3.13 6.38 8.79
N ALA A 57 2.99 7.63 9.23
CA ALA A 57 1.72 8.30 9.46
C ALA A 57 1.06 8.87 8.18
N ASP A 58 1.71 8.80 7.01
CA ASP A 58 1.06 9.24 5.77
C ASP A 58 -0.14 8.35 5.45
N ILE A 59 -1.19 8.90 4.86
CA ILE A 59 -2.39 8.12 4.56
C ILE A 59 -2.17 7.10 3.44
N TRP A 60 -3.05 6.10 3.40
CA TRP A 60 -3.29 5.29 2.22
C TRP A 60 -4.54 5.79 1.49
N VAL A 61 -4.49 5.87 0.17
CA VAL A 61 -5.59 6.33 -0.67
C VAL A 61 -6.09 5.22 -1.59
N ASP A 62 -7.36 5.29 -2.00
CA ASP A 62 -7.94 4.37 -2.98
C ASP A 62 -7.57 4.74 -4.43
N GLY A 63 -8.12 4.00 -5.39
CA GLY A 63 -7.92 4.25 -6.83
C GLY A 63 -8.49 5.59 -7.34
N ALA A 64 -9.35 6.26 -6.56
CA ALA A 64 -9.86 7.60 -6.85
C ALA A 64 -9.04 8.70 -6.15
N GLY A 65 -8.07 8.33 -5.31
CA GLY A 65 -7.28 9.26 -4.50
C GLY A 65 -7.97 9.70 -3.20
N ALA A 66 -9.09 9.08 -2.82
CA ALA A 66 -9.74 9.35 -1.54
C ALA A 66 -9.04 8.59 -0.41
N THR A 67 -9.01 9.16 0.80
CA THR A 67 -8.42 8.51 1.97
C THR A 67 -9.14 7.20 2.29
N ALA A 68 -8.39 6.09 2.26
CA ALA A 68 -8.87 4.76 2.62
C ALA A 68 -8.43 4.37 4.05
N ASN A 69 -7.18 4.66 4.41
CA ASN A 69 -6.64 4.36 5.74
C ASN A 69 -5.79 5.54 6.25
N SER A 70 -5.90 5.83 7.54
CA SER A 70 -5.20 6.92 8.21
C SER A 70 -4.42 6.35 9.40
N PRO A 71 -3.14 5.97 9.21
CA PRO A 71 -2.33 5.42 10.28
C PRO A 71 -2.19 6.38 11.45
N ILE A 72 -2.42 5.88 12.67
CA ILE A 72 -2.26 6.61 13.95
C ILE A 72 -1.39 5.86 14.94
#